data_AF-A0AA41R0W9-F1
#
_entry.id   AF-A0AA41R0W9-F1
#
_cell.length_a   1.000
_cell.length_b   1.000
_cell.length_c   1.000
_cell.angle_alpha   90.00
_cell.angle_beta   90.00
_cell.angle_gamma   90.00
#
_symmetry.space_group_name_H-M   'P 1'
#
loop_
_entity.id
_entity.type
_entity.pdbx_description
1 polymer ?
#
loop_
_entity_poly.entity_id
_entity_poly.type
_entity_poly.pdbx_seq_one_letter_code
_entity_poly.pdbx_strand_id
1 'polypeptide(L)'
;MNDTGCQNEQGAPGHAMIECLKQIIREYQNLEPSGGLLPRRVTIGNLPGKVSVVTGVRGSGKTALLRQRIRQLIESGVPVENILSLDLADDRLYWLRHENPDLILEAYFELHPQKRGSETVHCFFDEVQALPHWPLFIGRLTRTEKCEVTVAGSLLPSPDEDTASPLTGRIVSWEILPLSFREFLDGKGIESDGPLSNMQRLTIQKAFENFWQVGGFPGVNGLDQRQRIEAHQANWNAIIASIIGHHNISHPRAVIDLAHWLADNTGSFYAVSHLTDFLKSLGHRVRKSSVVDWLAWFEDAGLLFSVNIFSSSPTRISVNPRKVYCIDHALAASVSSGILTNRDSLLENMVFTALRRVTPEIFYHKTKTGREVDLVALLPTAPGQERAVMLVQVCASLADPRVRQCEVRSLSEAMVELAVAEGTIVTWRTDETIPVGFGTIQVAPVWRFLLEMEPRTENSGSSYFRFVPLPKMIDRVTSRRESILRPGQRGIRRAACPA
;
A
#
# COMPACT_ATOMS: atom_id res chain seq x y z
N MET A 1 47.89 51.31 30.78
CA MET A 1 46.46 51.63 30.70
C MET A 1 45.85 50.65 29.71
N ASN A 2 44.80 49.98 30.16
CA ASN A 2 44.20 48.80 29.58
C ASN A 2 43.74 49.01 28.14
N ASP A 3 44.09 48.08 27.26
CA ASP A 3 43.36 47.83 26.03
C ASP A 3 42.78 46.42 26.14
N THR A 4 41.58 46.35 26.72
CA THR A 4 40.76 45.14 26.76
C THR A 4 40.23 44.90 25.35
N GLY A 5 40.97 44.12 24.57
CA GLY A 5 40.44 43.43 23.40
C GLY A 5 39.38 42.44 23.86
N CYS A 6 38.12 42.89 23.90
CA CYS A 6 36.97 42.00 23.83
C CYS A 6 37.07 41.26 22.49
N GLN A 7 37.67 40.09 22.52
CA GLN A 7 37.44 39.06 21.52
C GLN A 7 35.97 38.68 21.62
N ASN A 8 35.16 39.34 20.79
CA ASN A 8 33.86 38.82 20.43
C ASN A 8 34.10 37.50 19.68
N GLU A 9 34.09 36.39 20.41
CA GLU A 9 33.72 35.09 19.87
C GLU A 9 32.26 35.17 19.42
N GLN A 10 32.02 35.83 18.29
CA GLN A 10 30.81 35.62 17.52
C GLN A 10 30.95 34.21 16.94
N GLY A 11 30.32 33.24 17.61
CA GLY A 11 30.34 31.83 17.23
C GLY A 11 30.07 31.67 15.74
N ALA A 12 30.93 30.90 15.08
CA ALA A 12 30.80 30.61 13.65
C ALA A 12 29.39 30.12 13.32
N PRO A 13 28.82 30.46 12.16
CA PRO A 13 27.45 30.06 11.77
C PRO A 13 27.20 28.55 11.91
N GLY A 14 28.23 27.71 11.73
CA GLY A 14 28.18 26.27 11.96
C GLY A 14 27.91 25.86 13.42
N HIS A 15 28.43 26.58 14.41
CA HIS A 15 28.19 26.28 15.83
C HIS A 15 26.72 26.50 16.20
N ALA A 16 26.11 27.59 15.72
CA ALA A 16 24.69 27.86 15.96
C ALA A 16 23.80 26.80 15.30
N MET A 17 24.17 26.33 14.10
CA MET A 17 23.48 25.23 13.41
C MET A 17 23.56 23.91 14.18
N ILE A 18 24.75 23.55 14.68
CA ILE A 18 24.96 22.34 15.49
C ILE A 18 24.14 22.40 16.78
N GLU A 19 24.17 23.52 17.51
CA GLU A 19 23.36 23.67 18.73
C GLU A 19 21.86 23.58 18.45
N CYS A 20 21.38 24.13 17.33
CA CYS A 20 20.00 23.96 16.89
C CYS A 20 19.65 22.48 16.66
N LEU A 21 20.50 21.74 15.95
CA LEU A 21 20.33 20.30 15.74
C LEU A 21 20.33 19.52 17.06
N LYS A 22 21.24 19.83 17.98
CA LYS A 22 21.29 19.18 19.31
C LYS A 22 20.02 19.40 20.09
N GLN A 23 19.47 20.62 20.06
CA GLN A 23 18.19 20.92 20.69
C GLN A 23 17.07 20.06 20.10
N ILE A 24 16.96 20.00 18.77
CA ILE A 24 15.93 19.20 18.08
C ILE A 24 16.08 17.71 18.42
N ILE A 25 17.31 17.17 18.37
CA ILE A 25 17.57 15.76 18.72
C ILE A 25 17.09 15.45 20.14
N ARG A 26 17.40 16.32 21.12
CA ARG A 26 16.93 16.15 22.49
C ARG A 26 15.41 16.25 22.62
N GLU A 27 14.76 17.14 21.87
CA GLU A 27 13.30 17.23 21.82
C GLU A 27 12.69 15.90 21.34
N TYR A 28 13.23 15.31 20.27
CA TYR A 28 12.79 14.00 19.76
C TYR A 28 13.06 12.84 20.72
N GLN A 29 14.15 12.88 21.48
CA GLN A 29 14.46 11.88 22.51
C GLN A 29 13.57 12.01 23.75
N ASN A 30 13.17 13.23 24.12
CA ASN A 30 12.32 13.51 25.28
C ASN A 30 10.81 13.42 24.97
N LEU A 31 10.43 13.35 23.69
CA LEU A 31 9.05 13.16 23.29
C LEU A 31 8.55 11.83 23.85
N GLU A 32 7.58 11.90 24.77
CA GLU A 32 6.90 10.69 25.24
C GLU A 32 6.38 9.91 24.02
N PRO A 33 6.50 8.56 24.01
CA PRO A 33 5.99 7.75 22.93
C PRO A 33 4.48 7.95 22.81
N SER A 34 4.05 8.84 21.92
CA SER A 34 2.75 9.52 21.97
C SER A 34 1.58 8.55 22.20
N GLY A 35 0.94 8.61 23.37
CA GLY A 35 -0.34 7.94 23.59
C GLY A 35 -1.35 8.37 22.53
N GLY A 36 -2.14 7.43 21.99
CA GLY A 36 -3.19 7.75 21.02
C GLY A 36 -2.82 7.69 19.53
N LEU A 37 -1.62 7.21 19.16
CA LEU A 37 -1.36 6.83 17.76
C LEU A 37 -2.20 5.62 17.38
N LEU A 38 -2.92 5.71 16.26
CA LEU A 38 -3.62 4.56 15.69
C LEU A 38 -2.61 3.48 15.31
N PRO A 39 -2.74 2.25 15.84
CA PRO A 39 -1.77 1.20 15.61
C PRO A 39 -1.71 0.86 14.12
N ARG A 40 -0.49 0.69 13.61
CA ARG A 40 -0.23 0.23 12.25
C ARG A 40 0.14 -1.25 12.30
N ARG A 41 -0.48 -2.07 11.44
CA ARG A 41 -0.19 -3.51 11.33
C ARG A 41 0.97 -3.82 10.38
N VAL A 42 1.58 -2.80 9.78
CA VAL A 42 2.83 -2.93 9.03
C VAL A 42 4.00 -3.08 10.00
N THR A 43 4.81 -4.14 9.84
CA THR A 43 6.01 -4.36 10.64
C THR A 43 7.24 -4.11 9.81
N ILE A 44 8.02 -3.09 10.18
CA ILE A 44 9.33 -2.82 9.57
C ILE A 44 10.31 -3.86 10.12
N GLY A 45 10.75 -4.79 9.28
CA GLY A 45 11.74 -5.81 9.65
C GLY A 45 13.10 -5.20 9.97
N ASN A 46 13.87 -5.85 10.85
CA ASN A 46 15.29 -5.50 11.01
C ASN A 46 16.09 -6.13 9.86
N LEU A 47 16.78 -5.30 9.09
CA LEU A 47 17.50 -5.70 7.89
C LEU A 47 18.93 -5.14 7.94
N PRO A 48 19.88 -5.89 8.54
CA PRO A 48 21.25 -5.44 8.68
C PRO A 48 21.87 -5.07 7.32
N GLY A 49 22.47 -3.88 7.23
CA GLY A 49 23.10 -3.38 6.01
C GLY A 49 22.12 -2.96 4.90
N LYS A 50 20.81 -2.92 5.18
CA LYS A 50 19.79 -2.36 4.30
C LYS A 50 19.21 -1.07 4.89
N VAL A 51 18.65 -0.25 4.01
CA VAL A 51 17.86 0.93 4.36
C VAL A 51 16.39 0.56 4.24
N SER A 52 15.64 0.71 5.32
CA SER A 52 14.19 0.58 5.29
C SER A 52 13.59 1.88 4.77
N VAL A 53 12.87 1.83 3.64
CA VAL A 53 12.25 2.99 3.01
C VAL A 53 10.74 2.86 3.15
N VAL A 54 10.12 3.69 3.99
CA VAL A 54 8.67 3.72 4.16
C VAL A 54 8.06 4.69 3.15
N THR A 55 7.33 4.15 2.18
CA THR A 55 6.70 4.92 1.09
C THR A 55 5.18 4.93 1.24
N GLY A 56 4.49 5.86 0.60
CA GLY A 56 3.04 5.86 0.51
C GLY A 56 2.45 7.26 0.51
N VAL A 57 1.18 7.37 0.15
CA VAL A 57 0.49 8.65 -0.05
C VAL A 57 0.62 9.60 1.14
N ARG A 58 0.70 10.90 0.91
CA ARG A 58 0.73 11.90 1.99
C ARG A 58 -0.50 11.73 2.89
N GLY A 59 -0.30 11.77 4.20
CA GLY A 59 -1.39 11.55 5.17
C GLY A 59 -1.74 10.08 5.45
N SER A 60 -1.07 9.10 4.84
CA SER A 60 -1.31 7.66 5.07
C SER A 60 -0.97 7.16 6.48
N GLY A 61 -0.15 7.88 7.25
CA GLY A 61 0.28 7.48 8.60
C GLY A 61 1.74 7.01 8.71
N LYS A 62 2.62 7.38 7.76
CA LYS A 62 4.07 7.09 7.80
C LYS A 62 4.74 7.49 9.12
N THR A 63 4.56 8.74 9.56
CA THR A 63 5.09 9.24 10.85
C THR A 63 4.60 8.42 12.04
N ALA A 64 3.33 7.98 12.01
CA ALA A 64 2.77 7.12 13.06
C ALA A 64 3.47 5.75 13.09
N LEU A 65 3.76 5.17 11.92
CA LEU A 65 4.53 3.92 11.81
C LEU A 65 5.96 4.07 12.33
N LEU A 66 6.66 5.16 11.98
CA LEU A 66 8.02 5.42 12.49
C LEU A 66 8.02 5.55 14.02
N ARG A 67 7.09 6.33 14.59
CA ARG A 67 6.95 6.49 16.04
C ARG A 67 6.58 5.17 16.74
N GLN A 68 5.72 4.37 16.12
CA GLN A 68 5.41 3.03 16.62
C GLN A 68 6.66 2.15 16.66
N ARG A 69 7.50 2.18 15.61
CA ARG A 69 8.75 1.42 15.58
C ARG A 69 9.75 1.89 16.63
N ILE A 70 9.90 3.20 16.81
CA ILE A 70 10.72 3.79 17.88
C ILE A 70 10.25 3.30 19.25
N ARG A 71 8.94 3.33 19.53
CA ARG A 71 8.37 2.81 20.78
C ARG A 71 8.72 1.34 20.99
N GLN A 72 8.54 0.49 19.98
CA GLN A 72 8.87 -0.93 20.06
C GLN A 72 10.35 -1.17 20.38
N LEU A 73 11.27 -0.36 19.83
CA LEU A 73 12.69 -0.45 20.13
C LEU A 73 12.97 -0.10 21.61
N ILE A 74 12.39 1.00 22.10
CA ILE A 74 12.55 1.42 23.51
C ILE A 74 11.99 0.36 24.46
N GLU A 75 10.80 -0.16 24.18
CA GLU A 75 10.16 -1.24 24.96
C GLU A 75 10.98 -2.54 24.94
N SER A 76 11.73 -2.79 23.87
CA SER A 76 12.66 -3.92 23.78
C SER A 76 14.00 -3.72 24.49
N GLY A 77 14.22 -2.55 25.09
CA GLY A 77 15.42 -2.22 25.88
C GLY A 77 16.48 -1.40 25.14
N VAL A 78 16.18 -0.87 23.95
CA VAL A 78 17.10 0.07 23.26
C VAL A 78 17.09 1.41 24.02
N PRO A 79 18.25 1.92 24.47
CA PRO A 79 18.31 3.22 25.13
C PRO A 79 17.84 4.33 24.19
N VAL A 80 17.12 5.31 24.72
CA VAL A 80 16.59 6.44 23.94
C VAL A 80 17.72 7.20 23.23
N GLU A 81 18.90 7.27 23.84
CA GLU A 81 20.06 7.92 23.26
C GLU A 81 20.60 7.17 22.03
N ASN A 82 20.26 5.89 21.81
CA ASN A 82 20.56 5.15 20.57
C ASN A 82 19.59 5.47 19.43
N ILE A 83 18.61 6.35 19.66
CA ILE A 83 17.60 6.72 18.67
C ILE A 83 17.90 8.13 18.18
N LEU A 84 18.15 8.24 16.87
CA LEU A 84 18.27 9.52 16.16
C LEU A 84 17.03 9.67 15.27
N SER A 85 16.06 10.48 15.68
CA SER A 85 14.85 10.73 14.91
C SER A 85 14.75 12.20 14.53
N LEU A 86 14.47 12.49 13.26
CA LEU A 86 14.26 13.86 12.75
C LEU A 86 13.16 13.85 11.68
N ASP A 87 12.29 14.86 11.73
CA ASP A 87 11.46 15.25 10.59
C ASP A 87 12.23 16.30 9.79
N LEU A 88 12.68 15.95 8.58
CA LEU A 88 13.48 16.85 7.74
C LEU A 88 12.64 17.97 7.09
N ALA A 89 11.31 17.95 7.25
CA ALA A 89 10.44 19.05 6.88
C ALA A 89 10.22 20.10 8.00
N ASP A 90 10.79 19.89 9.20
CA ASP A 90 10.81 20.89 10.27
C ASP A 90 11.39 22.22 9.74
N ASP A 91 10.66 23.32 9.95
CA ASP A 91 11.01 24.64 9.42
C ASP A 91 12.34 25.15 9.98
N ARG A 92 12.68 24.72 11.21
CA ARG A 92 13.97 25.01 11.86
C ARG A 92 15.14 24.32 11.17
N LEU A 93 14.89 23.30 10.34
CA LEU A 93 15.90 22.58 9.55
C LEU A 93 15.94 23.03 8.08
N TYR A 94 15.18 24.07 7.69
CA TYR A 94 15.12 24.52 6.29
C TYR A 94 16.51 24.88 5.72
N TRP A 95 17.40 25.45 6.53
CA TRP A 95 18.76 25.80 6.14
C TRP A 95 19.61 24.56 5.78
N LEU A 96 19.30 23.39 6.32
CA LEU A 96 20.03 22.14 6.04
C LEU A 96 19.94 21.74 4.56
N ARG A 97 18.94 22.24 3.82
CA ARG A 97 18.80 22.04 2.38
C ARG A 97 19.94 22.63 1.56
N HIS A 98 20.68 23.57 2.15
CA HIS A 98 21.78 24.27 1.49
C HIS A 98 23.15 23.95 2.12
N GLU A 99 23.16 23.07 3.12
CA GLU A 99 24.36 22.72 3.90
C GLU A 99 24.67 21.22 3.81
N ASN A 100 25.79 20.81 4.40
CA ASN A 100 26.15 19.39 4.46
C ASN A 100 25.32 18.66 5.54
N PRO A 101 24.55 17.61 5.19
CA PRO A 101 23.78 16.84 6.18
C PRO A 101 24.64 16.11 7.23
N ASP A 102 25.96 16.06 7.08
CA ASP A 102 26.88 15.60 8.13
C ASP A 102 26.71 16.33 9.47
N LEU A 103 26.24 17.58 9.44
CA LEU A 103 25.99 18.35 10.65
C LEU A 103 25.02 17.61 11.60
N ILE A 104 24.09 16.81 11.06
CA ILE A 104 23.21 15.95 11.87
C ILE A 104 24.02 14.96 12.71
N LEU A 105 25.01 14.29 12.09
CA LEU A 105 25.83 13.28 12.76
C LEU A 105 26.82 13.92 13.72
N GLU A 106 27.39 15.07 13.36
CA GLU A 106 28.23 15.88 14.23
C GLU A 106 27.48 16.26 15.51
N ALA A 107 26.28 16.86 15.36
CA ALA A 107 25.43 17.21 16.49
C ALA A 107 25.07 15.98 17.36
N TYR A 108 24.69 14.86 16.74
CA TYR A 108 24.33 13.63 17.45
C TYR A 108 25.52 13.03 18.23
N PHE A 109 26.69 12.92 17.60
CA PHE A 109 27.88 12.33 18.25
C PHE A 109 28.56 13.30 19.22
N GLU A 110 28.35 14.61 19.12
CA GLU A 110 28.72 15.54 20.19
C GLU A 110 27.86 15.37 21.44
N LEU A 111 26.57 15.02 21.28
CA LEU A 111 25.69 14.69 22.41
C LEU A 111 26.02 13.32 23.02
N HIS A 112 26.38 12.35 22.19
CA HIS A 112 26.62 10.97 22.61
C HIS A 112 27.94 10.39 22.04
N PRO A 113 29.12 10.94 22.41
CA PRO A 113 30.41 10.51 21.84
C PRO A 113 30.69 9.01 22.03
N GLN A 114 30.28 8.45 23.16
CA GLN A 114 30.49 7.05 23.55
C GLN A 114 29.85 6.04 22.60
N LYS A 115 28.82 6.45 21.84
CA LYS A 115 28.08 5.55 20.94
C LYS A 115 28.79 5.32 19.62
N ARG A 116 29.60 6.28 19.18
CA ARG A 116 30.24 6.25 17.87
C ARG A 116 31.13 5.02 17.72
N GLY A 117 30.82 4.16 16.75
CA GLY A 117 31.56 2.92 16.49
C GLY A 117 31.41 1.83 17.56
N SER A 118 30.75 2.09 18.69
CA SER A 118 30.57 1.15 19.80
C SER A 118 29.19 0.49 19.77
N GLU A 119 28.14 1.28 19.61
CA GLU A 119 26.75 0.84 19.70
C GLU A 119 26.03 1.02 18.36
N THR A 120 24.95 0.27 18.14
CA THR A 120 24.05 0.49 16.99
C THR A 120 23.17 1.70 17.28
N VAL A 121 23.14 2.65 16.34
CA VAL A 121 22.24 3.80 16.36
C VAL A 121 21.09 3.55 15.38
N HIS A 122 19.85 3.69 15.84
CA HIS A 122 18.67 3.58 14.98
C HIS A 122 18.28 4.97 14.49
N CYS A 123 18.51 5.24 13.21
CA CYS A 123 18.23 6.52 12.57
C CYS A 123 16.87 6.48 11.86
N PHE A 124 15.99 7.43 12.20
CA PHE A 124 14.68 7.63 11.62
C PHE A 124 14.61 9.03 10.99
N PHE A 125 14.45 9.10 9.67
CA PHE A 125 14.30 10.37 8.95
C PHE A 125 12.94 10.42 8.27
N ASP A 126 12.04 11.27 8.79
CA ASP A 126 10.75 11.55 8.15
C ASP A 126 10.89 12.64 7.10
N GLU A 127 9.97 12.64 6.13
CA GLU A 127 9.96 13.55 4.98
C GLU A 127 11.34 13.69 4.31
N VAL A 128 12.04 12.57 4.09
CA VAL A 128 13.45 12.56 3.65
C VAL A 128 13.68 13.30 2.32
N GLN A 129 12.65 13.39 1.48
CA GLN A 129 12.67 14.15 0.23
C GLN A 129 12.83 15.67 0.43
N ALA A 130 12.64 16.18 1.65
CA ALA A 130 12.94 17.56 2.00
C ALA A 130 14.45 17.86 1.97
N LEU A 131 15.30 16.83 2.10
CA LEU A 131 16.75 16.96 2.04
C LEU A 131 17.26 16.67 0.61
N PRO A 132 17.88 17.65 -0.07
CA PRO A 132 18.50 17.42 -1.37
C PRO A 132 19.59 16.35 -1.31
N HIS A 133 19.67 15.51 -2.35
CA HIS A 133 20.69 14.46 -2.45
C HIS A 133 20.76 13.49 -1.25
N TRP A 134 19.65 13.33 -0.52
CA TRP A 134 19.58 12.43 0.63
C TRP A 134 20.09 10.98 0.36
N PRO A 135 19.97 10.38 -0.86
CA PRO A 135 20.50 9.03 -1.08
C PRO A 135 22.02 8.94 -0.84
N LEU A 136 22.78 9.99 -1.17
CA LEU A 136 24.23 10.05 -0.93
C LEU A 136 24.55 10.08 0.56
N PHE A 137 23.81 10.89 1.31
CA PHE A 137 23.95 11.00 2.77
C PHE A 137 23.66 9.66 3.45
N ILE A 138 22.51 9.06 3.16
CA ILE A 138 22.09 7.78 3.76
C ILE A 138 23.01 6.62 3.34
N GLY A 139 23.44 6.60 2.08
CA GLY A 139 24.35 5.58 1.56
C GLY A 139 25.75 5.66 2.20
N ARG A 140 26.22 6.86 2.53
CA ARG A 140 27.44 7.04 3.34
C ARG A 140 27.20 6.60 4.78
N LEU A 141 26.15 7.11 5.42
CA LEU A 141 25.81 6.84 6.83
C LEU A 141 25.81 5.33 7.13
N THR A 142 25.11 4.54 6.31
CA THR A 142 25.03 3.08 6.45
C THR A 142 26.35 2.34 6.20
N ARG A 143 27.31 2.96 5.53
CA ARG A 143 28.62 2.36 5.23
C ARG A 143 29.69 2.73 6.27
N THR A 144 29.63 3.95 6.80
CA THR A 144 30.70 4.50 7.63
C THR A 144 30.43 4.36 9.13
N GLU A 145 29.16 4.34 9.53
CA GLU A 145 28.76 4.32 10.93
C GLU A 145 27.94 3.05 11.24
N LYS A 146 27.91 2.64 12.51
CA LYS A 146 27.08 1.51 12.97
C LYS A 146 25.62 1.95 13.12
N CYS A 147 24.95 2.20 11.99
CA CYS A 147 23.58 2.70 11.97
C CYS A 147 22.61 1.76 11.24
N GLU A 148 21.43 1.55 11.85
CA GLU A 148 20.26 1.02 11.15
C GLU A 148 19.38 2.18 10.72
N VAL A 149 19.11 2.31 9.42
CA VAL A 149 18.46 3.51 8.88
C VAL A 149 17.06 3.18 8.35
N THR A 150 16.08 3.92 8.84
CA THR A 150 14.72 3.96 8.32
C THR A 150 14.42 5.37 7.83
N VAL A 151 14.00 5.51 6.58
CA VAL A 151 13.56 6.78 6.00
C VAL A 151 12.08 6.69 5.63
N ALA A 152 11.36 7.81 5.66
CA ALA A 152 9.98 7.88 5.20
C ALA A 152 9.74 9.09 4.30
N GLY A 153 8.79 8.95 3.38
CA GLY A 153 8.43 10.01 2.44
C GLY A 153 7.27 9.64 1.52
N SER A 154 6.64 10.64 0.90
CA SER A 154 5.46 10.44 0.03
C SER A 154 5.76 10.32 -1.46
N LEU A 155 6.95 10.75 -1.88
CA LEU A 155 7.43 10.75 -3.28
C LEU A 155 8.89 10.29 -3.28
N LEU A 156 9.13 9.08 -2.77
CA LEU A 156 10.48 8.52 -2.76
C LEU A 156 10.70 7.70 -4.03
N PRO A 157 11.89 7.79 -4.64
CA PRO A 157 12.20 7.03 -5.85
C PRO A 157 11.96 5.55 -5.63
N SER A 158 11.41 4.88 -6.65
CA SER A 158 11.32 3.43 -6.63
C SER A 158 12.74 2.84 -6.61
N PRO A 159 12.99 1.74 -5.85
CA PRO A 159 14.30 1.10 -5.77
C PRO A 159 14.91 0.73 -7.14
N ASP A 160 14.04 0.52 -8.13
CA ASP A 160 14.37 0.04 -9.47
C ASP A 160 14.63 1.15 -10.49
N GLU A 161 14.27 2.41 -10.19
CA GLU A 161 14.34 3.52 -11.16
C GLU A 161 15.72 4.17 -11.25
N ASP A 162 16.56 4.03 -10.22
CA ASP A 162 17.84 4.74 -10.14
C ASP A 162 19.00 3.76 -10.01
N THR A 163 19.43 3.19 -11.14
CA THR A 163 20.58 2.27 -11.23
C THR A 163 21.91 2.91 -10.84
N ALA A 164 21.97 4.25 -10.77
CA ALA A 164 23.14 5.01 -10.36
C ALA A 164 23.08 5.44 -8.88
N SER A 165 22.00 5.10 -8.17
CA SER A 165 21.83 5.48 -6.76
C SER A 165 22.87 4.78 -5.88
N PRO A 166 23.48 5.47 -4.90
CA PRO A 166 24.33 4.84 -3.88
C PRO A 166 23.59 3.79 -3.03
N LEU A 167 22.25 3.78 -3.11
CA LEU A 167 21.36 2.88 -2.37
C LEU A 167 20.87 1.68 -3.20
N THR A 168 21.25 1.57 -4.48
CA THR A 168 20.80 0.47 -5.35
C THR A 168 21.11 -0.89 -4.74
N GLY A 169 20.10 -1.77 -4.70
CA GLY A 169 20.19 -3.09 -4.09
C GLY A 169 20.30 -3.10 -2.56
N ARG A 170 20.27 -1.94 -1.89
CA ARG A 170 20.32 -1.80 -0.43
C ARG A 170 19.01 -1.28 0.18
N ILE A 171 18.05 -0.91 -0.64
CA ILE A 171 16.72 -0.48 -0.19
C ILE A 171 15.82 -1.69 0.01
N VAL A 172 15.07 -1.67 1.10
CA VAL A 172 13.85 -2.47 1.24
C VAL A 172 12.68 -1.53 1.50
N SER A 173 11.73 -1.53 0.57
CA SER A 173 10.57 -0.64 0.61
C SER A 173 9.44 -1.24 1.42
N TRP A 174 8.82 -0.41 2.26
CA TRP A 174 7.65 -0.72 3.06
C TRP A 174 6.55 0.26 2.68
N GLU A 175 5.69 -0.14 1.75
CA GLU A 175 4.59 0.71 1.32
C GLU A 175 3.48 0.73 2.40
N ILE A 176 3.09 1.94 2.81
CA ILE A 176 1.98 2.15 3.73
C ILE A 176 0.81 2.82 3.01
N LEU A 177 -0.31 2.10 2.97
CA LEU A 177 -1.59 2.60 2.51
C LEU A 177 -2.30 3.31 3.68
N PRO A 178 -3.37 4.10 3.43
CA PRO A 178 -4.30 4.50 4.49
C PRO A 178 -4.73 3.31 5.35
N LEU A 179 -5.32 3.54 6.51
CA LEU A 179 -5.71 2.47 7.45
C LEU A 179 -6.52 1.38 6.72
N SER A 180 -6.15 0.14 6.96
CA SER A 180 -7.00 -0.98 6.59
C SER A 180 -8.26 -0.99 7.46
N PHE A 181 -9.26 -1.79 7.05
CA PHE A 181 -10.44 -1.96 7.89
C PHE A 181 -10.06 -2.57 9.25
N ARG A 182 -9.07 -3.46 9.29
CA ARG A 182 -8.57 -4.04 10.55
C ARG A 182 -7.87 -3.00 11.42
N GLU A 183 -6.98 -2.18 10.86
CA GLU A 183 -6.34 -1.08 11.60
C GLU A 183 -7.38 -0.06 12.13
N PHE A 184 -8.45 0.17 11.38
CA PHE A 184 -9.58 0.99 11.83
C PHE A 184 -10.36 0.36 13.00
N LEU A 185 -10.52 -0.96 13.03
CA LEU A 185 -11.12 -1.68 14.16
C LEU A 185 -10.20 -1.65 15.39
N ASP A 186 -8.90 -1.83 15.21
CA ASP A 186 -7.91 -1.74 16.29
C ASP A 186 -7.95 -0.36 16.95
N GLY A 187 -8.01 0.70 16.14
CA GLY A 187 -8.18 2.08 16.60
C GLY A 187 -9.47 2.32 17.41
N LYS A 188 -10.47 1.46 17.26
CA LYS A 188 -11.74 1.49 18.01
C LYS A 188 -11.79 0.47 19.16
N GLY A 189 -10.72 -0.30 19.37
CA GLY A 189 -10.70 -1.38 20.36
C GLY A 189 -11.68 -2.52 20.05
N ILE A 190 -12.00 -2.76 18.76
CA ILE A 190 -12.89 -3.84 18.34
C ILE A 190 -12.05 -5.04 17.93
N GLU A 191 -12.08 -6.11 18.73
CA GLU A 191 -11.40 -7.36 18.41
C GLU A 191 -11.97 -8.00 17.13
N SER A 192 -11.09 -8.35 16.21
CA SER A 192 -11.43 -8.92 14.90
C SER A 192 -10.57 -10.13 14.51
N ASP A 193 -9.82 -10.66 15.47
CA ASP A 193 -8.96 -11.83 15.30
C ASP A 193 -9.68 -13.12 15.76
N GLY A 194 -9.47 -14.23 15.05
CA GLY A 194 -10.02 -15.54 15.40
C GLY A 194 -11.52 -15.76 15.09
N PRO A 195 -12.12 -16.85 15.61
CA PRO A 195 -13.54 -17.15 15.39
C PRO A 195 -14.46 -16.10 16.03
N LEU A 196 -15.18 -15.36 15.19
CA LEU A 196 -16.07 -14.29 15.65
C LEU A 196 -17.41 -14.83 16.14
N SER A 197 -17.79 -14.44 17.36
CA SER A 197 -19.16 -14.60 17.88
C SER A 197 -20.18 -13.79 17.08
N ASN A 198 -21.47 -14.12 17.20
CA ASN A 198 -22.52 -13.35 16.51
C ASN A 198 -22.53 -11.87 16.92
N MET A 199 -22.29 -11.56 18.19
CA MET A 199 -22.21 -10.18 18.68
C MET A 199 -21.02 -9.44 18.05
N GLN A 200 -19.83 -10.04 18.05
CA GLN A 200 -18.64 -9.45 17.41
C GLN A 200 -18.89 -9.20 15.92
N ARG A 201 -19.53 -10.13 15.20
CA ARG A 201 -19.87 -9.94 13.78
C ARG A 201 -20.78 -8.73 13.55
N LEU A 202 -21.82 -8.56 14.36
CA LEU A 202 -22.73 -7.41 14.25
C LEU A 202 -22.00 -6.10 14.56
N THR A 203 -21.12 -6.10 15.57
CA THR A 203 -20.28 -4.95 15.92
C THR A 203 -19.34 -4.58 14.78
N ILE A 204 -18.68 -5.57 14.17
CA ILE A 204 -17.80 -5.37 13.00
C ILE A 204 -18.59 -4.86 11.80
N GLN A 205 -19.78 -5.39 11.52
CA GLN A 205 -20.63 -4.90 10.42
C GLN A 205 -21.05 -3.45 10.65
N LYS A 206 -21.42 -3.08 11.88
CA LYS A 206 -21.72 -1.67 12.22
C LYS A 206 -20.48 -0.78 12.07
N ALA A 207 -19.31 -1.28 12.45
CA ALA A 207 -18.06 -0.57 12.27
C ALA A 207 -17.68 -0.43 10.78
N PHE A 208 -18.00 -1.42 9.95
CA PHE A 208 -17.83 -1.36 8.50
C PHE A 208 -18.69 -0.26 7.87
N GLU A 209 -19.96 -0.14 8.24
CA GLU A 209 -20.83 0.94 7.73
C GLU A 209 -20.25 2.33 8.10
N ASN A 210 -19.58 2.45 9.24
CA ASN A 210 -18.84 3.66 9.61
C ASN A 210 -17.56 3.82 8.77
N PHE A 211 -16.77 2.77 8.61
CA PHE A 211 -15.56 2.77 7.78
C PHE A 211 -15.86 3.17 6.32
N TRP A 212 -16.96 2.68 5.75
CA TRP A 212 -17.44 3.05 4.42
C TRP A 212 -17.65 4.56 4.26
N GLN A 213 -18.08 5.25 5.32
CA GLN A 213 -18.27 6.69 5.30
C GLN A 213 -16.99 7.46 5.62
N VAL A 214 -16.08 6.87 6.41
CA VAL A 214 -14.87 7.54 6.90
C VAL A 214 -13.73 7.44 5.89
N GLY A 215 -13.50 6.25 5.34
CA GLY A 215 -12.28 5.91 4.61
C GLY A 215 -11.14 5.50 5.52
N GLY A 216 -9.99 5.24 4.91
CA GLY A 216 -8.77 4.79 5.61
C GLY A 216 -7.87 5.93 6.10
N PHE A 217 -8.06 7.18 5.68
CA PHE A 217 -7.12 8.25 6.08
C PHE A 217 -7.15 8.49 7.60
N PRO A 218 -6.02 8.34 8.32
CA PRO A 218 -5.99 8.52 9.77
C PRO A 218 -6.55 9.86 10.26
N GLY A 219 -6.23 10.95 9.54
CA GLY A 219 -6.59 12.32 9.94
C GLY A 219 -8.08 12.65 9.83
N VAL A 220 -8.89 11.78 9.23
CA VAL A 220 -10.34 12.00 9.11
C VAL A 220 -11.17 11.23 10.15
N ASN A 221 -10.51 10.38 10.95
CA ASN A 221 -11.18 9.63 12.01
C ASN A 221 -11.72 10.55 13.10
N GLY A 222 -12.97 10.32 13.52
CA GLY A 222 -13.63 11.10 14.56
C GLY A 222 -14.26 12.41 14.09
N LEU A 223 -14.02 12.82 12.84
CA LEU A 223 -14.64 14.01 12.25
C LEU A 223 -16.10 13.76 11.87
N ASP A 224 -16.91 14.82 11.96
CA ASP A 224 -18.26 14.81 11.39
C ASP A 224 -18.23 14.75 9.85
N GLN A 225 -19.38 14.57 9.21
CA GLN A 225 -19.44 14.38 7.75
C GLN A 225 -18.87 15.56 6.97
N ARG A 226 -19.15 16.80 7.39
CA ARG A 226 -18.71 18.00 6.67
C ARG A 226 -17.20 18.17 6.82
N GLN A 227 -16.71 18.11 8.05
CA GLN A 227 -15.28 18.21 8.37
C GLN A 227 -14.47 17.12 7.67
N ARG A 228 -15.04 15.92 7.56
CA ARG A 228 -14.42 14.80 6.85
C ARG A 228 -14.28 15.07 5.35
N ILE A 229 -15.31 15.58 4.70
CA ILE A 229 -15.25 15.93 3.27
C ILE A 229 -14.19 17.02 3.06
N GLU A 230 -14.20 18.07 3.89
CA GLU A 230 -13.21 19.15 3.83
C GLU A 230 -11.78 18.62 4.05
N ALA A 231 -11.58 17.71 5.00
CA ALA A 231 -10.28 17.08 5.26
C ALA A 231 -9.80 16.17 4.12
N HIS A 232 -10.71 15.39 3.50
CA HIS A 232 -10.39 14.60 2.31
C HIS A 232 -10.00 15.49 1.13
N GLN A 233 -10.74 16.57 0.87
CA GLN A 233 -10.42 17.54 -0.17
C GLN A 233 -9.08 18.25 0.10
N ALA A 234 -8.79 18.60 1.36
CA ALA A 234 -7.50 19.15 1.75
C ALA A 234 -6.35 18.17 1.51
N ASN A 235 -6.52 16.89 1.87
CA ASN A 235 -5.54 15.85 1.60
C ASN A 235 -5.30 15.69 0.09
N TRP A 236 -6.36 15.60 -0.70
CA TRP A 236 -6.28 15.54 -2.17
C TRP A 236 -5.47 16.70 -2.75
N ASN A 237 -5.83 17.94 -2.39
CA ASN A 237 -5.14 19.13 -2.86
C ASN A 237 -3.68 19.15 -2.44
N ALA A 238 -3.36 18.73 -1.21
CA ALA A 238 -1.99 18.65 -0.72
C ALA A 238 -1.15 17.61 -1.48
N ILE A 239 -1.73 16.46 -1.83
CA ILE A 239 -1.05 15.40 -2.60
C ILE A 239 -0.78 15.90 -4.03
N ILE A 240 -1.80 16.47 -4.70
CA ILE A 240 -1.65 17.02 -6.05
C ILE A 240 -0.64 18.17 -6.08
N ALA A 241 -0.65 19.06 -5.08
CA ALA A 241 0.35 20.12 -4.95
C ALA A 241 1.77 19.57 -4.77
N SER A 242 1.93 18.50 -3.98
CA SER A 242 3.21 17.81 -3.84
C SER A 242 3.71 17.22 -5.16
N ILE A 243 2.84 16.60 -5.96
CA ILE A 243 3.19 16.09 -7.31
C ILE A 243 3.61 17.23 -8.23
N ILE A 244 2.82 18.30 -8.29
CA ILE A 244 3.10 19.47 -9.14
C ILE A 244 4.44 20.11 -8.77
N GLY A 245 4.70 20.28 -7.47
CA GLY A 245 5.94 20.86 -6.97
C GLY A 245 7.16 19.97 -7.22
N HIS A 246 7.03 18.65 -7.05
CA HIS A 246 8.12 17.70 -7.22
C HIS A 246 8.61 17.62 -8.67
N HIS A 247 7.69 17.61 -9.63
CA HIS A 247 8.03 17.51 -11.06
C HIS A 247 8.13 18.85 -11.80
N ASN A 248 7.97 19.98 -11.11
CA ASN A 248 7.99 21.34 -11.67
C ASN A 248 7.09 21.47 -12.92
N ILE A 249 5.82 21.07 -12.79
CA ILE A 249 4.93 20.87 -13.93
C ILE A 249 4.50 22.19 -14.58
N SER A 250 4.65 22.28 -15.91
CA SER A 250 4.29 23.47 -16.70
C SER A 250 2.78 23.75 -16.81
N HIS A 251 1.93 22.72 -16.65
CA HIS A 251 0.48 22.81 -16.80
C HIS A 251 -0.26 22.32 -15.54
N PRO A 252 -0.13 23.02 -14.40
CA PRO A 252 -0.68 22.55 -13.12
C PRO A 252 -2.20 22.35 -13.14
N ARG A 253 -2.96 23.23 -13.82
CA ARG A 253 -4.42 23.06 -13.96
C ARG A 253 -4.81 21.80 -14.72
N ALA A 254 -4.09 21.44 -15.78
CA ALA A 254 -4.38 20.25 -16.55
C ALA A 254 -4.16 18.96 -15.74
N VAL A 255 -3.17 18.95 -14.85
CA VAL A 255 -2.93 17.86 -13.89
C VAL A 255 -4.08 17.75 -12.90
N ILE A 256 -4.52 18.88 -12.34
CA ILE A 256 -5.65 18.94 -11.40
C ILE A 256 -6.92 18.42 -12.08
N ASP A 257 -7.24 18.89 -13.28
CA ASP A 257 -8.45 18.47 -14.01
C ASP A 257 -8.40 16.99 -14.39
N LEU A 258 -7.22 16.47 -14.78
CA LEU A 258 -7.02 15.06 -15.04
C LEU A 258 -7.25 14.21 -13.80
N ALA A 259 -6.69 14.61 -12.65
CA ALA A 259 -6.86 13.90 -11.40
C ALA A 259 -8.34 13.80 -10.98
N HIS A 260 -9.09 14.90 -11.09
CA HIS A 260 -10.52 14.90 -10.78
C HIS A 260 -11.31 14.00 -11.74
N TRP A 261 -10.99 14.03 -13.04
CA TRP A 261 -11.62 13.13 -14.01
C TRP A 261 -11.37 11.66 -13.63
N LEU A 262 -10.13 11.31 -13.26
CA LEU A 262 -9.77 9.96 -12.87
C LEU A 262 -10.48 9.53 -11.58
N ALA A 263 -10.61 10.43 -10.59
CA ALA A 263 -11.38 10.16 -9.37
C ALA A 263 -12.87 9.90 -9.67
N ASP A 264 -13.48 10.72 -10.53
CA ASP A 264 -14.88 10.56 -10.98
C ASP A 264 -15.12 9.26 -11.75
N ASN A 265 -14.07 8.69 -12.36
CA ASN A 265 -14.12 7.47 -13.17
C ASN A 265 -13.43 6.28 -12.46
N THR A 266 -13.32 6.33 -11.13
CA THR A 266 -12.81 5.21 -10.34
C THR A 266 -13.57 3.91 -10.67
N GLY A 267 -12.84 2.81 -10.88
CA GLY A 267 -13.36 1.51 -11.33
C GLY A 267 -13.61 1.42 -12.84
N SER A 268 -13.54 2.53 -13.57
CA SER A 268 -13.86 2.57 -15.00
C SER A 268 -12.64 2.49 -15.91
N PHE A 269 -12.88 2.10 -17.16
CA PHE A 269 -11.85 2.07 -18.20
C PHE A 269 -11.48 3.46 -18.70
N TYR A 270 -10.20 3.64 -19.00
CA TYR A 270 -9.69 4.79 -19.71
C TYR A 270 -8.67 4.39 -20.77
N ALA A 271 -8.54 5.24 -21.80
CA ALA A 271 -7.46 5.22 -22.77
C ALA A 271 -6.76 6.57 -22.75
N VAL A 272 -5.43 6.57 -22.89
CA VAL A 272 -4.63 7.81 -22.84
C VAL A 272 -5.06 8.81 -23.91
N SER A 273 -5.50 8.35 -25.09
CA SER A 273 -6.05 9.22 -26.14
C SER A 273 -7.30 9.95 -25.65
N HIS A 274 -8.23 9.23 -25.01
CA HIS A 274 -9.47 9.81 -24.49
C HIS A 274 -9.18 10.87 -23.42
N LEU A 275 -8.26 10.59 -22.49
CA LEU A 275 -7.82 11.57 -21.48
C LEU A 275 -7.21 12.81 -22.11
N THR A 276 -6.40 12.62 -23.15
CA THR A 276 -5.77 13.72 -23.88
C THR A 276 -6.82 14.59 -24.57
N ASP A 277 -7.84 13.98 -25.18
CA ASP A 277 -8.90 14.71 -25.88
C ASP A 277 -9.86 15.39 -24.91
N PHE A 278 -10.13 14.79 -23.74
CA PHE A 278 -10.81 15.43 -22.63
C PHE A 278 -10.10 16.72 -22.21
N LEU A 279 -8.80 16.67 -21.94
CA LEU A 279 -8.03 17.85 -21.53
C LEU A 279 -8.01 18.94 -22.62
N LYS A 280 -7.92 18.55 -23.90
CA LYS A 280 -8.04 19.50 -25.01
C LYS A 280 -9.41 20.17 -25.05
N SER A 281 -10.48 19.44 -24.76
CA SER A 281 -11.85 19.98 -24.72
C SER A 281 -12.03 21.04 -23.62
N LEU A 282 -11.26 20.92 -22.53
CA LEU A 282 -11.15 21.93 -21.46
C LEU A 282 -10.23 23.11 -21.81
N GLY A 283 -9.61 23.11 -23.00
CA GLY A 283 -8.71 24.16 -23.47
C GLY A 283 -7.23 23.93 -23.17
N HIS A 284 -6.84 22.78 -22.59
CA HIS A 284 -5.44 22.47 -22.28
C HIS A 284 -4.68 21.97 -23.51
N ARG A 285 -3.55 22.59 -23.81
CA ARG A 285 -2.67 22.19 -24.93
C ARG A 285 -1.61 21.21 -24.44
N VAL A 286 -2.01 19.95 -24.25
CA VAL A 286 -1.14 18.90 -23.68
C VAL A 286 -0.79 17.82 -24.71
N ARG A 287 0.41 17.26 -24.59
CA ARG A 287 0.85 16.11 -25.40
C ARG A 287 0.42 14.81 -24.74
N LYS A 288 0.24 13.76 -25.55
CA LYS A 288 -0.07 12.41 -25.05
C LYS A 288 1.01 11.90 -24.07
N SER A 289 2.28 12.20 -24.32
CA SER A 289 3.38 11.81 -23.43
C SER A 289 3.23 12.43 -22.04
N SER A 290 2.85 13.71 -21.96
CA SER A 290 2.62 14.37 -20.67
C SER A 290 1.51 13.69 -19.87
N VAL A 291 0.44 13.25 -20.51
CA VAL A 291 -0.63 12.49 -19.83
C VAL A 291 -0.13 11.16 -19.30
N VAL A 292 0.76 10.47 -20.03
CA VAL A 292 1.41 9.24 -19.55
C VAL A 292 2.27 9.52 -18.32
N ASP A 293 3.08 10.57 -18.38
CA ASP A 293 3.94 10.96 -17.25
C ASP A 293 3.09 11.30 -16.01
N TRP A 294 1.98 12.02 -16.18
CA TRP A 294 1.10 12.39 -15.07
C TRP A 294 0.41 11.19 -14.43
N LEU A 295 0.00 10.21 -15.25
CA LEU A 295 -0.54 8.94 -14.76
C LEU A 295 0.49 8.19 -13.90
N ALA A 296 1.76 8.15 -14.34
CA ALA A 296 2.83 7.56 -13.55
C ALA A 296 3.03 8.33 -12.23
N TRP A 297 3.06 9.67 -12.27
CA TRP A 297 3.24 10.47 -11.06
C TRP A 297 2.10 10.33 -10.05
N PHE A 298 0.86 10.11 -10.49
CA PHE A 298 -0.24 9.79 -9.58
C PHE A 298 -0.07 8.42 -8.92
N GLU A 299 0.50 7.45 -9.64
CA GLU A 299 0.79 6.10 -9.15
C GLU A 299 1.97 6.09 -8.20
N ASP A 300 3.06 6.82 -8.52
CA ASP A 300 4.23 7.01 -7.66
C ASP A 300 3.89 7.70 -6.34
N ALA A 301 2.97 8.68 -6.39
CA ALA A 301 2.42 9.33 -5.20
C ALA A 301 1.48 8.43 -4.39
N GLY A 302 1.10 7.26 -4.92
CA GLY A 302 0.14 6.33 -4.33
C GLY A 302 -1.28 6.89 -4.26
N LEU A 303 -1.67 7.78 -5.18
CA LEU A 303 -2.99 8.42 -5.20
C LEU A 303 -3.97 7.70 -6.14
N LEU A 304 -3.57 7.45 -7.38
CA LEU A 304 -4.38 6.79 -8.42
C LEU A 304 -3.56 5.69 -9.09
N PHE A 305 -4.18 4.54 -9.33
CA PHE A 305 -3.51 3.34 -9.83
C PHE A 305 -4.09 2.90 -11.16
N SER A 306 -3.24 2.48 -12.07
CA SER A 306 -3.61 2.00 -13.40
C SER A 306 -3.57 0.48 -13.47
N VAL A 307 -4.71 -0.16 -13.67
CA VAL A 307 -4.84 -1.62 -13.73
C VAL A 307 -4.96 -2.09 -15.17
N ASN A 308 -4.03 -2.94 -15.60
CA ASN A 308 -3.96 -3.48 -16.95
C ASN A 308 -4.81 -4.75 -17.11
N ILE A 309 -5.07 -5.15 -18.36
CA ILE A 309 -5.66 -6.46 -18.65
C ILE A 309 -4.70 -7.59 -18.28
N PHE A 310 -5.23 -8.67 -17.71
CA PHE A 310 -4.49 -9.89 -17.42
C PHE A 310 -4.11 -10.59 -18.73
N SER A 311 -2.82 -10.54 -19.08
CA SER A 311 -2.30 -11.08 -20.34
C SER A 311 -0.80 -11.22 -20.27
N SER A 312 -0.26 -12.31 -20.83
CA SER A 312 1.19 -12.46 -21.03
C SER A 312 1.72 -11.71 -22.27
N SER A 313 0.85 -11.28 -23.18
CA SER A 313 1.23 -10.55 -24.39
C SER A 313 1.41 -9.04 -24.10
N PRO A 314 2.62 -8.47 -24.30
CA PRO A 314 2.86 -7.04 -24.12
C PRO A 314 2.03 -6.18 -25.07
N THR A 315 1.82 -6.65 -26.31
CA THR A 315 0.96 -5.99 -27.29
C THR A 315 -0.48 -5.91 -26.80
N ARG A 316 -1.01 -7.01 -26.24
CA ARG A 316 -2.37 -7.02 -25.69
C ARG A 316 -2.49 -6.09 -24.49
N ILE A 317 -1.48 -6.05 -23.61
CA ILE A 317 -1.44 -5.11 -22.48
C ILE A 317 -1.47 -3.66 -22.97
N SER A 318 -0.69 -3.32 -24.01
CA SER A 318 -0.54 -1.92 -24.46
C SER A 318 -1.74 -1.37 -25.24
N VAL A 319 -2.47 -2.22 -25.98
CA VAL A 319 -3.61 -1.78 -26.82
C VAL A 319 -4.94 -1.76 -26.07
N ASN A 320 -5.08 -2.52 -24.99
CA ASN A 320 -6.32 -2.55 -24.22
C ASN A 320 -6.40 -1.35 -23.26
N PRO A 321 -7.61 -0.85 -22.97
CA PRO A 321 -7.79 0.21 -22.00
C PRO A 321 -7.37 -0.27 -20.60
N ARG A 322 -7.03 0.69 -19.73
CA ARG A 322 -6.70 0.43 -18.33
C ARG A 322 -7.88 0.81 -17.46
N LYS A 323 -8.04 0.16 -16.30
CA LYS A 323 -8.91 0.68 -15.24
C LYS A 323 -8.15 1.65 -14.35
N VAL A 324 -8.85 2.63 -13.77
CA VAL A 324 -8.29 3.52 -12.75
C VAL A 324 -8.91 3.23 -11.38
N TYR A 325 -8.09 3.21 -10.34
CA TYR A 325 -8.54 3.10 -8.96
C TYR A 325 -7.92 4.19 -8.09
N CYS A 326 -8.67 4.69 -7.12
CA CYS A 326 -8.20 5.64 -6.13
C CYS A 326 -7.72 4.91 -4.88
N ILE A 327 -6.70 5.44 -4.20
CA ILE A 327 -6.16 4.85 -2.98
C ILE A 327 -7.21 4.64 -1.87
N ASP A 328 -8.24 5.48 -1.83
CA ASP A 328 -9.32 5.39 -0.86
C ASP A 328 -10.69 5.76 -1.47
N HIS A 329 -11.69 4.91 -1.20
CA HIS A 329 -13.06 5.07 -1.70
C HIS A 329 -13.76 6.33 -1.14
N ALA A 330 -13.53 6.68 0.13
CA ALA A 330 -14.17 7.85 0.74
C ALA A 330 -13.49 9.15 0.30
N LEU A 331 -12.16 9.12 0.07
CA LEU A 331 -11.45 10.20 -0.60
C LEU A 331 -12.02 10.44 -2.00
N ALA A 332 -12.13 9.39 -2.82
CA ALA A 332 -12.71 9.47 -4.17
C ALA A 332 -14.13 10.06 -4.13
N ALA A 333 -14.99 9.58 -3.22
CA ALA A 333 -16.33 10.11 -3.06
C ALA A 333 -16.37 11.58 -2.63
N SER A 334 -15.40 12.05 -1.84
CA SER A 334 -15.35 13.42 -1.30
C SER A 334 -14.86 14.47 -2.31
N VAL A 335 -14.05 14.04 -3.29
CA VAL A 335 -13.50 14.92 -4.35
C VAL A 335 -14.27 14.80 -5.66
N SER A 336 -15.07 13.74 -5.79
CA SER A 336 -15.90 13.49 -6.96
C SER A 336 -17.05 14.48 -7.07
N SER A 337 -17.49 14.75 -8.31
CA SER A 337 -18.75 15.44 -8.60
C SER A 337 -20.00 14.72 -8.07
N GLY A 338 -19.88 13.44 -7.71
CA GLY A 338 -20.97 12.60 -7.19
C GLY A 338 -21.98 12.14 -8.25
N ILE A 339 -21.80 12.55 -9.51
CA ILE A 339 -22.71 12.20 -10.63
C ILE A 339 -22.32 10.86 -11.26
N LEU A 340 -21.01 10.63 -11.44
CA LEU A 340 -20.47 9.45 -12.13
C LEU A 340 -20.03 8.35 -11.15
N THR A 341 -19.66 8.73 -9.93
CA THR A 341 -19.25 7.80 -8.88
C THR A 341 -20.48 7.10 -8.31
N ASN A 342 -20.64 5.82 -8.65
CA ASN A 342 -21.73 4.99 -8.12
C ASN A 342 -21.23 4.09 -6.98
N ARG A 343 -22.17 3.48 -6.26
CA ARG A 343 -21.84 2.66 -5.09
C ARG A 343 -21.04 1.41 -5.45
N ASP A 344 -21.32 0.80 -6.61
CA ASP A 344 -20.64 -0.42 -7.05
C ASP A 344 -19.18 -0.14 -7.41
N SER A 345 -18.89 0.98 -8.07
CA SER A 345 -17.52 1.37 -8.42
C SER A 345 -16.68 1.72 -7.20
N LEU A 346 -17.26 2.37 -6.19
CA LEU A 346 -16.59 2.60 -4.90
C LEU A 346 -16.36 1.31 -4.11
N LEU A 347 -17.29 0.35 -4.21
CA LEU A 347 -17.12 -0.97 -3.60
C LEU A 347 -16.00 -1.74 -4.29
N GLU A 348 -15.95 -1.71 -5.62
CA GLU A 348 -14.86 -2.29 -6.42
C GLU A 348 -13.52 -1.65 -6.06
N ASN A 349 -13.47 -0.32 -5.92
CA ASN A 349 -12.29 0.40 -5.47
C ASN A 349 -11.80 -0.03 -4.09
N MET A 350 -12.73 -0.22 -3.15
CA MET A 350 -12.41 -0.70 -1.81
C MET A 350 -11.81 -2.12 -1.84
N VAL A 351 -12.35 -3.01 -2.70
CA VAL A 351 -11.81 -4.36 -2.93
C VAL A 351 -10.42 -4.29 -3.57
N PHE A 352 -10.21 -3.40 -4.54
CA PHE A 352 -8.89 -3.13 -5.13
C PHE A 352 -7.89 -2.70 -4.06
N THR A 353 -8.20 -1.71 -3.22
CA THR A 353 -7.30 -1.24 -2.16
C THR A 353 -6.95 -2.36 -1.18
N ALA A 354 -7.88 -3.27 -0.88
CA ALA A 354 -7.62 -4.42 -0.02
C ALA A 354 -6.64 -5.41 -0.67
N LEU A 355 -6.84 -5.75 -1.94
CA LEU A 355 -5.91 -6.59 -2.69
C LEU A 355 -4.52 -5.94 -2.82
N ARG A 356 -4.47 -4.60 -2.99
CA ARG A 356 -3.23 -3.84 -3.17
C ARG A 356 -2.30 -3.89 -1.95
N ARG A 357 -2.86 -4.16 -0.76
CA ARG A 357 -2.08 -4.43 0.47
C ARG A 357 -1.37 -5.76 0.44
N VAL A 358 -1.87 -6.72 -0.33
CA VAL A 358 -1.35 -8.09 -0.41
C VAL A 358 -0.40 -8.24 -1.60
N THR A 359 -0.73 -7.63 -2.75
CA THR A 359 0.08 -7.73 -3.96
C THR A 359 -0.05 -6.47 -4.84
N PRO A 360 1.03 -6.00 -5.48
CA PRO A 360 0.95 -4.97 -6.51
C PRO A 360 0.45 -5.52 -7.87
N GLU A 361 0.42 -6.84 -8.04
CA GLU A 361 0.08 -7.49 -9.31
C GLU A 361 -1.41 -7.75 -9.43
N ILE A 362 -2.11 -6.66 -9.74
CA ILE A 362 -3.57 -6.62 -9.91
C ILE A 362 -3.89 -6.22 -11.35
N PHE A 363 -4.83 -6.96 -11.93
CA PHE A 363 -5.27 -6.85 -13.31
C PHE A 363 -6.80 -6.89 -13.36
N TYR A 364 -7.39 -6.63 -14.52
CA TYR A 364 -8.76 -7.07 -14.83
C TYR A 364 -8.70 -8.17 -15.90
N HIS A 365 -9.74 -8.97 -16.07
CA HIS A 365 -9.77 -9.95 -17.18
C HIS A 365 -10.96 -9.73 -18.09
N LYS A 366 -10.79 -10.04 -19.38
CA LYS A 366 -11.87 -10.09 -20.35
C LYS A 366 -11.87 -11.44 -21.05
N THR A 367 -12.91 -12.21 -20.76
CA THR A 367 -13.13 -13.55 -21.32
C THR A 367 -13.26 -13.50 -22.84
N LYS A 368 -13.12 -14.65 -23.51
CA LYS A 368 -13.28 -14.78 -24.96
C LYS A 368 -14.68 -14.38 -25.44
N THR A 369 -15.69 -14.53 -24.59
CA THR A 369 -17.08 -14.11 -24.86
C THR A 369 -17.31 -12.62 -24.65
N GLY A 370 -16.29 -11.88 -24.20
CA GLY A 370 -16.35 -10.44 -23.97
C GLY A 370 -16.83 -10.03 -22.59
N ARG A 371 -17.07 -10.98 -21.67
CA ARG A 371 -17.40 -10.67 -20.27
C ARG A 371 -16.18 -10.26 -19.48
N GLU A 372 -16.39 -9.30 -18.61
CA GLU A 372 -15.40 -8.75 -17.72
C GLU A 372 -15.37 -9.49 -16.38
N VAL A 373 -14.16 -9.67 -15.86
CA VAL A 373 -13.92 -9.95 -14.43
C VAL A 373 -13.20 -8.74 -13.86
N ASP A 374 -13.77 -8.15 -12.81
CA ASP A 374 -13.38 -6.84 -12.34
C ASP A 374 -11.90 -6.80 -11.92
N LEU A 375 -11.48 -7.80 -11.14
CA LEU A 375 -10.14 -7.88 -10.56
C LEU A 375 -9.57 -9.31 -10.64
N VAL A 376 -8.30 -9.40 -11.01
CA VAL A 376 -7.46 -10.59 -11.00
C VAL A 376 -6.18 -10.27 -10.27
N ALA A 377 -5.92 -10.93 -9.14
CA ALA A 377 -4.72 -10.69 -8.33
C ALA A 377 -3.79 -11.90 -8.38
N LEU A 378 -2.49 -11.65 -8.56
CA LEU A 378 -1.45 -12.68 -8.40
C LEU A 378 -0.95 -12.65 -6.96
N LEU A 379 -1.44 -13.60 -6.17
CA LEU A 379 -1.07 -13.73 -4.77
C LEU A 379 0.29 -14.40 -4.62
N PRO A 380 1.16 -13.91 -3.71
CA PRO A 380 2.45 -14.53 -3.44
C PRO A 380 2.28 -15.94 -2.85
N THR A 381 3.04 -16.89 -3.40
CA THR A 381 3.11 -18.31 -3.00
C THR A 381 4.56 -18.71 -2.74
N ALA A 382 4.78 -19.98 -2.33
CA ALA A 382 6.09 -20.45 -1.89
C ALA A 382 7.23 -20.11 -2.83
N PRO A 383 8.49 -19.84 -2.38
CA PRO A 383 9.55 -19.58 -3.33
C PRO A 383 9.66 -20.84 -4.19
N GLY A 384 9.57 -20.68 -5.50
CA GLY A 384 9.53 -21.80 -6.44
C GLY A 384 8.14 -22.38 -6.73
N GLN A 385 7.06 -21.80 -6.20
CA GLN A 385 5.69 -22.07 -6.62
C GLN A 385 5.18 -20.96 -7.54
N GLU A 386 4.30 -21.34 -8.47
CA GLU A 386 3.56 -20.36 -9.26
C GLU A 386 2.64 -19.54 -8.35
N ARG A 387 2.54 -18.24 -8.64
CA ARG A 387 1.65 -17.34 -7.91
C ARG A 387 0.21 -17.82 -8.04
N ALA A 388 -0.53 -17.75 -6.95
CA ALA A 388 -1.93 -18.16 -6.96
C ALA A 388 -2.76 -17.05 -7.62
N VAL A 389 -3.52 -17.41 -8.66
CA VAL A 389 -4.43 -16.48 -9.34
C VAL A 389 -5.72 -16.42 -8.54
N MET A 390 -6.08 -15.22 -8.08
CA MET A 390 -7.36 -14.95 -7.43
C MET A 390 -8.27 -14.17 -8.38
N LEU A 391 -9.45 -14.71 -8.67
CA LEU A 391 -10.47 -14.04 -9.48
C LEU A 391 -11.51 -13.41 -8.57
N VAL A 392 -11.76 -12.11 -8.73
CA VAL A 392 -12.68 -11.36 -7.90
C VAL A 392 -13.64 -10.55 -8.76
N GLN A 393 -14.93 -10.78 -8.52
CA GLN A 393 -16.03 -9.98 -9.04
C GLN A 393 -16.67 -9.21 -7.89
N VAL A 394 -17.15 -8.00 -8.14
CA VAL A 394 -17.72 -7.12 -7.12
C VAL A 394 -19.11 -6.67 -7.52
N CYS A 395 -20.08 -6.84 -6.63
CA CYS A 395 -21.46 -6.42 -6.86
C CYS A 395 -22.15 -6.14 -5.54
N ALA A 396 -22.78 -4.98 -5.35
CA ALA A 396 -23.40 -4.66 -4.07
C ALA A 396 -24.46 -5.68 -3.63
N SER A 397 -25.22 -6.27 -4.57
CA SER A 397 -26.29 -7.22 -4.26
C SER A 397 -26.55 -8.24 -5.38
N LEU A 398 -26.59 -9.52 -5.01
CA LEU A 398 -27.00 -10.63 -5.89
C LEU A 398 -28.51 -10.96 -5.79
N ALA A 399 -29.32 -10.03 -5.27
CA ALA A 399 -30.76 -10.25 -5.09
C ALA A 399 -31.53 -10.33 -6.41
N ASP A 400 -31.10 -9.58 -7.45
CA ASP A 400 -31.69 -9.71 -8.79
C ASP A 400 -31.13 -10.98 -9.47
N PRO A 401 -31.99 -11.95 -9.85
CA PRO A 401 -31.56 -13.18 -10.51
C PRO A 401 -30.76 -12.94 -11.80
N ARG A 402 -31.03 -11.85 -12.54
CA ARG A 402 -30.33 -11.51 -13.77
C ARG A 402 -28.90 -11.06 -13.49
N VAL A 403 -28.72 -10.21 -12.47
CA VAL A 403 -27.40 -9.78 -12.01
C VAL A 403 -26.63 -10.99 -11.51
N ARG A 404 -27.24 -11.81 -10.63
CA ARG A 404 -26.64 -13.04 -10.11
C ARG A 404 -26.16 -13.96 -11.24
N GLN A 405 -26.99 -14.20 -12.25
CA GLN A 405 -26.62 -15.04 -13.39
C GLN A 405 -25.48 -14.43 -14.20
N CYS A 406 -25.46 -13.10 -14.37
CA CYS A 406 -24.40 -12.39 -15.07
C CYS A 406 -23.06 -12.52 -14.34
N GLU A 407 -23.01 -12.14 -13.05
CA GLU A 407 -21.78 -12.18 -12.23
C GLU A 407 -21.20 -13.60 -12.15
N VAL A 408 -22.06 -14.60 -11.87
CA VAL A 408 -21.66 -16.01 -11.79
C VAL A 408 -21.12 -16.50 -13.13
N ARG A 409 -21.73 -16.10 -14.25
CA ARG A 409 -21.31 -16.54 -15.58
C ARG A 409 -19.99 -15.91 -16.00
N SER A 410 -19.81 -14.59 -15.80
CA SER A 410 -18.54 -13.90 -16.08
C SER A 410 -17.38 -14.59 -15.36
N LEU A 411 -17.55 -14.83 -14.06
CA LEU A 411 -16.52 -15.43 -13.23
C LEU A 411 -16.29 -16.91 -13.57
N SER A 412 -17.36 -17.68 -13.78
CA SER A 412 -17.24 -19.10 -14.15
C SER A 412 -16.56 -19.32 -15.51
N GLU A 413 -16.74 -18.43 -16.48
CA GLU A 413 -16.05 -18.51 -17.77
C GLU A 413 -14.56 -18.21 -17.61
N ALA A 414 -14.19 -17.19 -16.82
CA ALA A 414 -12.80 -16.88 -16.51
C ALA A 414 -12.10 -18.00 -15.72
N MET A 415 -12.79 -18.64 -14.77
CA MET A 415 -12.29 -19.81 -14.03
C MET A 415 -11.87 -20.94 -14.97
N VAL A 416 -12.67 -21.25 -16.00
CA VAL A 416 -12.34 -22.26 -17.01
C VAL A 416 -11.17 -21.82 -17.87
N GLU A 417 -11.17 -20.58 -18.35
CA GLU A 417 -10.12 -20.06 -19.24
C GLU A 417 -8.74 -19.99 -18.58
N LEU A 418 -8.71 -19.64 -17.29
CA LEU A 418 -7.49 -19.44 -16.50
C LEU A 418 -7.14 -20.66 -15.62
N ALA A 419 -7.93 -21.73 -15.72
CA ALA A 419 -7.76 -22.96 -14.93
C ALA A 419 -7.73 -22.72 -13.40
N VAL A 420 -8.58 -21.81 -12.90
CA VAL A 420 -8.70 -21.47 -11.48
C VAL A 420 -9.96 -22.12 -10.90
N ALA A 421 -9.80 -23.01 -9.91
CA ALA A 421 -10.91 -23.77 -9.32
C ALA A 421 -11.81 -22.96 -8.37
N GLU A 422 -11.34 -21.80 -7.92
CA GLU A 422 -12.04 -20.93 -6.97
C GLU A 422 -12.20 -19.51 -7.52
N GLY A 423 -13.42 -18.98 -7.46
CA GLY A 423 -13.71 -17.57 -7.74
C GLY A 423 -14.31 -16.90 -6.50
N THR A 424 -14.18 -15.59 -6.38
CA THR A 424 -14.79 -14.82 -5.30
C THR A 424 -15.75 -13.76 -5.85
N ILE A 425 -16.96 -13.67 -5.30
CA ILE A 425 -17.84 -12.52 -5.49
C ILE A 425 -17.93 -11.76 -4.17
N VAL A 426 -17.52 -10.49 -4.17
CA VAL A 426 -17.63 -9.61 -3.01
C VAL A 426 -18.94 -8.84 -3.08
N THR A 427 -19.74 -8.90 -2.01
CA THR A 427 -21.04 -8.25 -1.91
C THR A 427 -21.19 -7.42 -0.65
N TRP A 428 -22.29 -6.67 -0.48
CA TRP A 428 -22.50 -5.91 0.74
C TRP A 428 -22.72 -6.80 1.97
N ARG A 429 -23.47 -7.90 1.82
CA ARG A 429 -23.95 -8.72 2.96
C ARG A 429 -23.99 -10.22 2.74
N THR A 430 -24.00 -10.69 1.51
CA THR A 430 -24.27 -12.09 1.21
C THR A 430 -23.05 -12.96 1.53
N ASP A 431 -23.31 -14.09 2.18
CA ASP A 431 -22.31 -15.11 2.50
C ASP A 431 -22.87 -16.47 2.07
N GLU A 432 -22.37 -16.99 0.95
CA GLU A 432 -22.80 -18.28 0.41
C GLU A 432 -21.72 -18.90 -0.48
N THR A 433 -21.82 -20.20 -0.73
CA THR A 433 -20.97 -20.91 -1.70
C THR A 433 -21.83 -21.37 -2.87
N ILE A 434 -21.43 -20.98 -4.08
CA ILE A 434 -22.13 -21.35 -5.32
C ILE A 434 -21.29 -22.39 -6.06
N PRO A 435 -21.73 -23.65 -6.16
CA PRO A 435 -21.05 -24.63 -7.00
C PRO A 435 -21.27 -24.29 -8.48
N VAL A 436 -20.18 -24.33 -9.26
CA VAL A 436 -20.19 -24.16 -10.72
C VAL A 436 -19.52 -25.36 -11.37
N GLY A 437 -19.69 -25.56 -12.68
CA GLY A 437 -19.23 -26.78 -13.35
C GLY A 437 -17.73 -27.08 -13.17
N PHE A 438 -16.87 -26.04 -13.15
CA PHE A 438 -15.42 -26.19 -13.03
C PHE A 438 -14.91 -26.16 -11.58
N GLY A 439 -15.70 -25.67 -10.62
CA GLY A 439 -15.21 -25.38 -9.28
C GLY A 439 -16.25 -24.69 -8.39
N THR A 440 -15.81 -23.79 -7.50
CA THR A 440 -16.71 -23.10 -6.57
C THR A 440 -16.51 -21.60 -6.59
N ILE A 441 -17.61 -20.85 -6.50
CA ILE A 441 -17.58 -19.42 -6.27
C ILE A 441 -17.93 -19.14 -4.82
N GLN A 442 -17.04 -18.48 -4.09
CA GLN A 442 -17.28 -18.00 -2.74
C GLN A 442 -17.88 -16.60 -2.79
N VAL A 443 -19.09 -16.44 -2.30
CA VAL A 443 -19.71 -15.12 -2.12
C VAL A 443 -19.41 -14.66 -0.70
N ALA A 444 -18.75 -13.52 -0.58
CA ALA A 444 -18.33 -12.98 0.71
C ALA A 444 -18.87 -11.57 0.92
N PRO A 445 -19.31 -11.23 2.14
CA PRO A 445 -19.59 -9.84 2.47
C PRO A 445 -18.27 -9.07 2.54
N VAL A 446 -18.27 -7.82 2.06
CA VAL A 446 -17.09 -6.98 1.93
C VAL A 446 -16.31 -6.84 3.24
N TRP A 447 -16.98 -6.63 4.37
CA TRP A 447 -16.30 -6.52 5.67
C TRP A 447 -15.46 -7.77 5.98
N ARG A 448 -15.89 -8.97 5.59
CA ARG A 448 -15.14 -10.21 5.78
C ARG A 448 -13.95 -10.25 4.83
N PHE A 449 -14.19 -9.94 3.56
CA PHE A 449 -13.14 -9.87 2.55
C PHE A 449 -12.01 -8.93 2.97
N LEU A 450 -12.33 -7.73 3.47
CA LEU A 450 -11.35 -6.76 3.97
C LEU A 450 -10.53 -7.28 5.16
N LEU A 451 -11.14 -8.09 6.05
CA LEU A 451 -10.43 -8.69 7.17
C LEU A 451 -9.53 -9.86 6.74
N GLU A 452 -9.85 -10.52 5.63
CA GLU A 452 -9.06 -11.63 5.07
C GLU A 452 -7.89 -11.13 4.22
N MET A 453 -8.02 -9.98 3.56
CA MET A 453 -6.99 -9.34 2.74
C MET A 453 -6.04 -8.45 3.55
N GLU A 454 -5.26 -9.07 4.43
CA GLU A 454 -4.21 -8.39 5.20
C GLU A 454 -2.84 -9.02 4.91
N PRO A 455 -1.76 -8.21 4.87
CA PRO A 455 -0.41 -8.75 4.83
C PRO A 455 -0.16 -9.51 6.14
N ARG A 456 0.06 -10.82 6.07
CA ARG A 456 0.38 -11.62 7.26
C ARG A 456 1.81 -11.30 7.69
N THR A 457 1.97 -10.79 8.91
CA THR A 457 3.29 -10.59 9.53
C THR A 457 3.86 -11.94 9.97
N GLU A 458 5.04 -12.27 9.44
CA GLU A 458 5.77 -13.50 9.74
C GLU A 458 6.34 -13.46 11.16
N ASN A 459 5.61 -13.99 12.15
CA ASN A 459 6.19 -14.32 13.46
C ASN A 459 6.46 -15.83 13.64
N SER A 460 6.48 -16.60 12.56
CA SER A 460 6.86 -18.02 12.58
C SER A 460 7.47 -18.38 11.23
N GLY A 461 8.71 -18.88 11.23
CA GLY A 461 9.55 -19.13 10.06
C GLY A 461 9.05 -20.18 9.05
N SER A 462 7.85 -19.99 8.52
CA SER A 462 7.34 -20.65 7.33
C SER A 462 6.47 -19.62 6.63
N SER A 463 6.96 -19.18 5.49
CA SER A 463 6.24 -18.29 4.61
C SER A 463 4.99 -18.98 4.04
N TYR A 464 4.08 -18.15 3.51
CA TYR A 464 2.90 -18.46 2.67
C TYR A 464 1.50 -18.40 3.28
N PHE A 465 0.75 -17.49 2.67
CA PHE A 465 -0.69 -17.31 2.77
C PHE A 465 -1.42 -18.62 2.49
N ARG A 466 -2.19 -19.10 3.47
CA ARG A 466 -3.37 -19.92 3.18
C ARG A 466 -4.60 -19.05 3.34
N PHE A 467 -5.41 -18.96 2.29
CA PHE A 467 -6.84 -18.79 2.45
C PHE A 467 -7.31 -19.97 3.33
N VAL A 468 -7.58 -19.70 4.60
CA VAL A 468 -8.17 -20.70 5.51
C VAL A 468 -9.57 -20.19 5.79
N PRO A 469 -10.63 -20.72 5.15
CA PRO A 469 -11.97 -20.52 5.68
C PRO A 469 -11.96 -21.00 7.12
N LEU A 470 -12.47 -20.19 8.05
CA LEU A 470 -12.67 -20.59 9.45
C LEU A 470 -13.28 -22.01 9.49
N PRO A 471 -12.76 -22.94 10.30
CA PRO A 471 -13.14 -24.33 10.21
C PRO A 471 -14.62 -24.50 10.59
N LYS A 472 -15.42 -24.94 9.62
CA LYS A 472 -16.65 -25.67 9.90
C LYS A 472 -16.65 -26.96 9.08
N MET A 473 -16.34 -28.04 9.78
CA MET A 473 -16.64 -29.44 9.46
C MET A 473 -16.26 -29.92 8.05
N ILE A 474 -15.04 -30.43 7.90
CA ILE A 474 -14.74 -31.47 6.92
C ILE A 474 -14.49 -32.75 7.70
N ASP A 475 -15.55 -33.54 7.84
CA ASP A 475 -15.44 -34.98 7.91
C ASP A 475 -16.19 -35.52 6.69
N ARG A 476 -15.52 -36.43 5.95
CA ARG A 476 -16.03 -37.24 4.82
C ARG A 476 -15.99 -36.64 3.41
N VAL A 477 -14.81 -36.32 2.86
CA VAL A 477 -14.52 -36.59 1.42
C VAL A 477 -13.02 -36.86 1.20
N THR A 478 -12.47 -37.88 1.87
CA THR A 478 -11.18 -38.49 1.50
C THR A 478 -11.31 -40.00 1.49
N SER A 479 -12.21 -40.49 0.64
CA SER A 479 -12.07 -41.83 0.05
C SER A 479 -12.70 -41.76 -1.34
N ARG A 480 -12.03 -42.29 -2.36
CA ARG A 480 -12.40 -42.29 -3.80
C ARG A 480 -11.83 -41.16 -4.66
N ARG A 481 -10.50 -40.99 -4.67
CA ARG A 481 -9.76 -40.62 -5.89
C ARG A 481 -8.37 -41.27 -5.92
N GLU A 482 -8.35 -42.58 -5.77
CA GLU A 482 -7.23 -43.43 -6.23
C GLU A 482 -7.84 -44.65 -6.93
N SER A 483 -8.28 -44.48 -8.18
CA SER A 483 -8.58 -45.62 -9.06
C SER A 483 -8.80 -45.20 -10.52
N ILE A 484 -7.95 -44.35 -11.10
CA ILE A 484 -7.86 -44.23 -12.56
C ILE A 484 -6.40 -43.96 -12.93
N LEU A 485 -5.65 -45.04 -13.20
CA LEU A 485 -4.62 -45.23 -14.25
C LEU A 485 -3.93 -46.58 -14.01
N ARG A 486 -4.06 -47.50 -14.98
CA ARG A 486 -3.58 -48.92 -14.95
C ARG A 486 -2.05 -48.99 -15.19
N PRO A 487 -1.38 -50.14 -14.95
CA PRO A 487 -1.34 -51.22 -15.96
C PRO A 487 -1.40 -52.65 -15.39
N GLY A 488 -2.02 -53.55 -16.14
CA GLY A 488 -2.11 -54.97 -15.81
C GLY A 488 -0.84 -55.74 -16.13
N GLN A 489 -0.38 -56.53 -15.15
CA GLN A 489 0.46 -57.70 -15.38
C GLN A 489 -0.22 -58.90 -14.71
N ARG A 490 -0.65 -59.87 -15.52
CA ARG A 490 -0.89 -61.26 -15.11
C ARG A 490 -0.29 -62.15 -16.19
N GLY A 491 0.83 -62.80 -15.88
CA GLY A 491 1.12 -64.14 -16.37
C GLY A 491 0.65 -65.13 -15.29
N ILE A 492 0.32 -66.41 -15.52
CA ILE A 492 0.61 -67.36 -16.59
C ILE A 492 -0.46 -68.46 -16.44
N ARG A 493 -1.02 -69.00 -17.55
CA ARG A 493 -1.08 -70.46 -17.82
C ARG A 493 -1.63 -70.77 -19.22
N ARG A 494 -0.94 -71.75 -19.83
CA ARG A 494 -0.99 -72.29 -21.20
C ARG A 494 -2.31 -73.00 -21.56
N ALA A 495 -2.68 -72.94 -22.85
CA ALA A 495 -3.03 -74.07 -23.74
C ALA A 495 -3.47 -73.46 -25.11
N ALA A 496 -2.65 -73.58 -26.16
CA ALA A 496 -2.76 -74.55 -27.25
C ALA A 496 -3.73 -74.14 -28.39
N CYS A 497 -3.14 -73.74 -29.53
CA CYS A 497 -3.74 -73.72 -30.88
C CYS A 497 -4.23 -75.13 -31.28
N PRO A 498 -5.20 -75.31 -32.22
CA PRO A 498 -4.98 -74.93 -33.63
C PRO A 498 -6.19 -74.59 -34.52
N ALA A 499 -5.81 -74.16 -35.74
CA ALA A 499 -6.53 -74.04 -37.02
C ALA A 499 -7.39 -72.80 -37.24
#